data_AF-A0A661DW93-F1
#
_entry.id   AF-A0A661DW93-F1
#
_cell.length_a   1.000
_cell.length_b   1.000
_cell.length_c   1.000
_cell.angle_alpha   90.00
_cell.angle_beta   90.00
_cell.angle_gamma   90.00
#
_symmetry.space_group_name_H-M   'P 1'
#
loop_
_entity.id
_entity.type
_entity.pdbx_description
1 polymer ?
#
loop_
_entity_poly.entity_id
_entity_poly.type
_entity_poly.pdbx_seq_one_letter_code
_entity_poly.pdbx_strand_id
1 'polypeptide(L)'
;YVQNTQEPIAANTADITSILSALSNIQQTSGQISYTDSGNFQLPEIRTSLLQTLNQTQTGDTDSNHAISHLDNDTIDVIDLLFEFILEDNTIPAPMRALLARLQIPMIKVAIADKAFFSKKNHPARRLLNNLAKAVTGWDKNSSQDALQKQVESTVNTVLTQFDTNIEIFDELSVQFDQFINNQEQTSQALEQRTAQTKQGQEDLDMAQHEVDSIINQSLVEYSPLPTVAVTLIEDGWQHVLKLKLLQKGKDSNEWNEAVQLMQTLIWSVIPKSEASDRKQLLESIPNLLRTLRTGLSGASFNQHKMTELFKSLQECHIKCLSGNEFPADELQNIEAITEIAPIVEQESIEPIPEDQIVLPEESALERAKNLKVGTWLEVSEDGTSRRIKFSWRSNLTGHCLFVTYQGLKAAELSLSELARWFQKGQAIVLDQSTPLMDRALKSMMNTVNKTK
;
A
#
# COMPACT_ATOMS: atom_id res chain seq x y z
N TYR A 1 22.21 -79.35 24.17
CA TYR A 1 21.19 -78.28 24.22
C TYR A 1 21.52 -77.30 23.10
N VAL A 2 20.63 -77.27 22.11
CA VAL A 2 20.77 -76.53 20.84
C VAL A 2 20.73 -75.03 21.15
N GLN A 3 21.73 -74.29 20.69
CA GLN A 3 21.71 -72.83 20.66
C GLN A 3 20.64 -72.39 19.65
N ASN A 4 19.56 -71.81 20.18
CA ASN A 4 18.52 -71.18 19.39
C ASN A 4 19.02 -69.77 19.00
N THR A 5 19.78 -69.69 17.92
CA THR A 5 20.03 -68.44 17.20
C THR A 5 18.73 -68.03 16.52
N GLN A 6 17.93 -67.19 17.19
CA GLN A 6 16.90 -66.40 16.52
C GLN A 6 17.61 -65.36 15.65
N GLU A 7 17.56 -65.54 14.34
CA GLU A 7 17.84 -64.47 13.37
C GLU A 7 16.93 -63.27 13.66
N PRO A 8 17.42 -62.02 13.52
CA PRO A 8 16.55 -60.86 13.59
C PRO A 8 15.53 -60.95 12.44
N ILE A 9 14.24 -60.95 12.78
CA ILE A 9 13.13 -60.86 11.83
C ILE A 9 13.39 -59.63 10.96
N ALA A 10 13.67 -59.83 9.67
CA ALA A 10 13.85 -58.75 8.73
C ALA A 10 12.53 -57.97 8.65
N ALA A 11 12.51 -56.74 9.19
CA ALA A 11 11.37 -55.86 9.06
C ALA A 11 11.14 -55.60 7.56
N ASN A 12 10.00 -56.07 7.05
CA ASN A 12 9.70 -56.00 5.64
C ASN A 12 9.37 -54.54 5.33
N THR A 13 10.22 -53.83 4.60
CA THR A 13 10.01 -52.40 4.33
C THR A 13 8.68 -52.17 3.62
N ALA A 14 7.86 -51.24 4.09
CA ALA A 14 6.58 -50.92 3.47
C ALA A 14 6.79 -50.46 2.01
N ASP A 15 6.01 -51.01 1.08
CA ASP A 15 6.00 -50.53 -0.31
C ASP A 15 5.40 -49.11 -0.38
N ILE A 16 5.81 -48.33 -1.38
CA ILE A 16 5.41 -46.92 -1.55
C ILE A 16 3.88 -46.80 -1.63
N THR A 17 3.21 -47.74 -2.29
CA THR A 17 1.74 -47.77 -2.39
C THR A 17 1.05 -47.97 -1.03
N SER A 18 1.64 -48.77 -0.14
CA SER A 18 1.14 -48.96 1.23
C SER A 18 1.32 -47.70 2.08
N ILE A 19 2.44 -46.99 1.90
CA ILE A 19 2.70 -45.70 2.57
C ILE A 19 1.72 -44.63 2.08
N LEU A 20 1.51 -44.52 0.76
CA LEU A 20 0.60 -43.54 0.17
C LEU A 20 -0.86 -43.78 0.59
N SER A 21 -1.31 -45.04 0.64
CA SER A 21 -2.66 -45.38 1.11
C SER A 21 -2.85 -45.11 2.60
N ALA A 22 -1.85 -45.40 3.44
CA ALA A 22 -1.88 -45.03 4.86
C ALA A 22 -1.96 -43.50 5.05
N LEU A 23 -1.15 -42.73 4.30
CA LEU A 23 -1.21 -41.27 4.30
C LEU A 23 -2.57 -40.75 3.79
N SER A 24 -3.19 -41.40 2.81
CA SER A 24 -4.55 -41.07 2.35
C SER A 24 -5.61 -41.29 3.43
N ASN A 25 -5.50 -42.38 4.19
CA ASN A 25 -6.41 -42.62 5.32
C ASN A 25 -6.24 -41.57 6.43
N ILE A 26 -5.01 -41.25 6.80
CA ILE A 26 -4.71 -40.20 7.79
C ILE A 26 -5.26 -38.86 7.32
N GLN A 27 -5.07 -38.50 6.05
CA GLN A 27 -5.61 -37.26 5.50
C GLN A 27 -7.14 -37.16 5.63
N GLN A 28 -7.87 -38.28 5.53
CA GLN A 28 -9.33 -38.31 5.73
C GLN A 28 -9.74 -38.26 7.20
N THR A 29 -8.93 -38.78 8.13
CA THR A 29 -9.23 -38.81 9.58
C THR A 29 -8.73 -37.57 10.32
N SER A 30 -7.59 -37.01 9.92
CA SER A 30 -6.92 -35.84 10.53
C SER A 30 -7.52 -34.49 10.10
N GLY A 31 -8.79 -34.47 9.67
CA GLY A 31 -9.47 -33.25 9.19
C GLY A 31 -9.63 -32.13 10.21
N GLN A 32 -9.18 -32.30 11.46
CA GLN A 32 -9.23 -31.29 12.51
C GLN A 32 -7.82 -30.84 12.90
N ILE A 33 -7.56 -29.57 12.64
CA ILE A 33 -6.34 -28.89 13.09
C ILE A 33 -6.48 -28.63 14.59
N SER A 34 -5.53 -29.11 15.39
CA SER A 34 -5.49 -28.86 16.83
C SER A 34 -4.72 -27.58 17.15
N TYR A 35 -5.17 -26.87 18.18
CA TYR A 35 -4.48 -25.70 18.73
C TYR A 35 -3.95 -26.05 20.12
N THR A 36 -2.73 -25.61 20.42
CA THR A 36 -2.18 -25.62 21.78
C THR A 36 -2.98 -24.66 22.66
N ASP A 37 -2.89 -24.83 24.00
CA ASP A 37 -3.43 -23.87 24.98
C ASP A 37 -2.88 -22.44 24.81
N SER A 38 -1.78 -22.28 24.07
CA SER A 38 -1.15 -20.99 23.72
C SER A 38 -1.63 -20.40 22.38
N GLY A 39 -2.57 -21.05 21.69
CA GLY A 39 -3.10 -20.59 20.40
C GLY A 39 -2.24 -20.95 19.18
N ASN A 40 -1.13 -21.68 19.37
CA ASN A 40 -0.29 -22.17 18.27
C ASN A 40 -0.86 -23.42 17.63
N PHE A 41 -0.64 -23.57 16.33
CA PHE A 41 -0.99 -24.77 15.57
C PHE A 41 -0.18 -25.98 16.05
N GLN A 42 -0.86 -27.07 16.38
CA GLN A 42 -0.23 -28.38 16.55
C GLN A 42 -0.37 -29.15 15.23
N LEU A 43 0.77 -29.39 14.59
CA LEU A 43 0.85 -30.33 13.48
C LEU A 43 0.49 -31.73 14.02
N PRO A 44 -0.34 -32.52 13.31
CA PRO A 44 -0.64 -33.87 13.74
C PRO A 44 0.66 -34.69 13.82
N GLU A 45 0.78 -35.59 14.80
CA GLU A 45 1.90 -36.53 14.81
C GLU A 45 1.71 -37.54 13.67
N ILE A 46 2.20 -37.18 12.48
CA ILE A 46 2.01 -37.97 11.26
C ILE A 46 2.70 -39.32 11.40
N ARG A 47 3.88 -39.36 12.02
CA ARG A 47 4.66 -40.60 12.21
C ARG A 47 3.94 -41.65 13.06
N THR A 48 3.43 -41.27 14.23
CA THR A 48 2.74 -42.20 15.12
C THR A 48 1.44 -42.70 14.50
N SER A 49 0.71 -41.80 13.82
CA SER A 49 -0.50 -42.12 13.07
C SER A 49 -0.25 -43.06 11.88
N LEU A 50 0.87 -42.87 11.17
CA LEU A 50 1.28 -43.71 10.02
C LEU A 50 1.66 -45.11 10.45
N LEU A 51 2.48 -45.24 11.50
CA LEU A 51 2.83 -46.55 12.05
C LEU A 51 1.58 -47.28 12.60
N GLN A 52 0.67 -46.57 13.25
CA GLN A 52 -0.59 -47.16 13.71
C GLN A 52 -1.47 -47.64 12.54
N THR A 53 -1.59 -46.85 11.48
CA THR A 53 -2.42 -47.20 10.32
C THR A 53 -1.83 -48.36 9.52
N LEU A 54 -0.50 -48.39 9.31
CA LEU A 54 0.19 -49.51 8.66
C LEU A 54 0.05 -50.82 9.47
N ASN A 55 0.03 -50.73 10.80
CA ASN A 55 -0.17 -51.89 11.66
C ASN A 55 -1.65 -52.35 11.70
N GLN A 56 -2.61 -51.43 11.53
CA GLN A 56 -4.05 -51.73 11.55
C GLN A 56 -4.56 -52.37 10.24
N THR A 57 -3.95 -52.06 9.10
CA THR A 57 -4.34 -52.65 7.79
C THR A 57 -3.93 -54.12 7.64
N GLN A 58 -3.15 -54.67 8.58
CA GLN A 58 -2.80 -56.09 8.67
C GLN A 58 -3.65 -56.81 9.73
N THR A 59 -4.85 -57.25 9.36
CA THR A 59 -5.62 -58.26 10.13
C THR A 59 -5.60 -59.66 9.47
N GLY A 60 -4.64 -59.90 8.56
CA GLY A 60 -4.47 -61.18 7.86
C GLY A 60 -3.05 -61.75 7.93
N ASP A 61 -2.81 -62.64 8.90
CA ASP A 61 -1.87 -63.78 8.93
C ASP A 61 -0.41 -63.65 8.47
N THR A 62 0.18 -62.45 8.39
CA THR A 62 1.64 -62.31 8.24
C THR A 62 2.20 -61.31 9.23
N ASP A 63 2.97 -61.83 10.21
CA ASP A 63 3.68 -61.14 11.30
C ASP A 63 4.87 -60.28 10.79
N SER A 64 4.66 -59.54 9.70
CA SER A 64 5.66 -58.65 9.12
C SER A 64 5.38 -57.21 9.52
N ASN A 65 6.00 -56.77 10.62
CA ASN A 65 6.10 -55.37 10.99
C ASN A 65 6.65 -54.58 9.79
N HIS A 66 5.80 -53.76 9.18
CA HIS A 66 6.21 -52.87 8.11
C HIS A 66 7.05 -51.73 8.69
N ALA A 67 8.36 -51.78 8.48
CA ALA A 67 9.22 -50.64 8.75
C ALA A 67 9.13 -49.65 7.59
N ILE A 68 8.93 -48.37 7.90
CA ILE A 68 9.11 -47.29 6.93
C ILE A 68 10.60 -47.25 6.55
N SER A 69 10.92 -47.12 5.26
CA SER A 69 12.31 -46.97 4.81
C SER A 69 12.98 -45.78 5.52
N HIS A 70 14.26 -45.90 5.87
CA HIS A 70 15.02 -44.78 6.45
C HIS A 70 14.92 -43.50 5.60
N LEU A 71 14.99 -43.63 4.28
CA LEU A 71 14.92 -42.48 3.37
C LEU A 71 13.54 -41.78 3.38
N ASP A 72 12.46 -42.55 3.56
CA ASP A 72 11.11 -41.99 3.60
C ASP A 72 10.79 -41.42 4.99
N ASN A 73 11.36 -42.00 6.07
CA ASN A 73 11.35 -41.37 7.40
C ASN A 73 12.05 -40.01 7.37
N ASP A 74 13.27 -39.95 6.82
CA ASP A 74 14.02 -38.70 6.70
C ASP A 74 13.23 -37.66 5.87
N THR A 75 12.50 -38.12 4.85
CA THR A 75 11.64 -37.26 4.02
C THR A 75 10.48 -36.67 4.84
N ILE A 76 9.82 -37.48 5.67
CA ILE A 76 8.74 -37.03 6.56
C ILE A 76 9.28 -36.00 7.56
N ASP A 77 10.40 -36.30 8.24
CA ASP A 77 10.99 -35.41 9.23
C ASP A 77 11.38 -34.04 8.63
N VAL A 78 11.90 -34.03 7.40
CA VAL A 78 12.24 -32.78 6.69
C VAL A 78 10.99 -31.97 6.35
N ILE A 79 9.89 -32.61 5.92
CA ILE A 79 8.65 -31.90 5.60
C ILE A 79 7.98 -31.38 6.87
N ASP A 80 8.00 -32.13 7.96
CA ASP A 80 7.44 -31.72 9.25
C ASP A 80 8.16 -30.47 9.78
N LEU A 81 9.49 -30.49 9.81
CA LEU A 81 10.30 -29.34 10.20
C LEU A 81 10.10 -28.14 9.27
N LEU A 82 9.91 -28.40 7.97
CA LEU A 82 9.63 -27.34 7.01
C LEU A 82 8.27 -26.68 7.25
N PHE A 83 7.22 -27.45 7.52
CA PHE A 83 5.90 -26.92 7.83
C PHE A 83 5.89 -26.19 9.16
N GLU A 84 6.65 -26.61 10.16
CA GLU A 84 6.85 -25.87 11.41
C GLU A 84 7.33 -24.42 11.12
N PHE A 85 8.41 -24.25 10.33
CA PHE A 85 8.88 -22.91 9.94
C PHE A 85 7.89 -22.11 9.09
N ILE A 86 7.11 -22.78 8.23
CA ILE A 86 6.08 -22.11 7.42
C ILE A 86 4.95 -21.58 8.32
N LEU A 87 4.54 -22.36 9.33
CA LEU A 87 3.46 -21.96 10.22
C LEU A 87 3.91 -20.93 11.27
N GLU A 88 5.19 -20.89 11.62
CA GLU A 88 5.75 -19.81 12.45
C GLU A 88 5.85 -18.45 11.72
N ASP A 89 5.66 -18.44 10.40
CA ASP A 89 5.77 -17.24 9.59
C ASP A 89 4.66 -16.21 9.88
N ASN A 90 5.05 -15.07 10.45
CA ASN A 90 4.14 -13.98 10.78
C ASN A 90 3.57 -13.26 9.55
N THR A 91 4.17 -13.45 8.36
CA THR A 91 3.62 -12.91 7.11
C THR A 91 2.30 -13.58 6.71
N ILE A 92 1.94 -14.71 7.31
CA ILE A 92 0.69 -15.45 7.01
C ILE A 92 -0.34 -15.20 8.12
N PRO A 93 -1.55 -14.70 7.81
CA PRO A 93 -2.63 -14.54 8.80
C PRO A 93 -3.09 -15.88 9.38
N ALA A 94 -3.51 -15.91 10.65
CA ALA A 94 -3.90 -17.15 11.33
C ALA A 94 -4.99 -17.99 10.61
N PRO A 95 -6.07 -17.39 10.05
CA PRO A 95 -7.08 -18.18 9.31
C PRO A 95 -6.52 -18.84 8.05
N MET A 96 -5.60 -18.16 7.36
CA MET A 96 -4.96 -18.65 6.14
C MET A 96 -3.90 -19.71 6.45
N ARG A 97 -3.17 -19.50 7.54
CA ARG A 97 -2.21 -20.47 8.08
C ARG A 97 -2.86 -21.82 8.37
N ALA A 98 -4.08 -21.83 8.93
CA ALA A 98 -4.85 -23.06 9.12
C ALA A 98 -5.08 -23.81 7.80
N LEU A 99 -5.48 -23.09 6.74
CA LEU A 99 -5.73 -23.69 5.43
C LEU A 99 -4.45 -24.29 4.83
N LEU A 100 -3.33 -23.56 4.92
CA LEU A 100 -2.04 -24.04 4.41
C LEU A 100 -1.51 -25.23 5.19
N ALA A 101 -1.70 -25.28 6.51
CA ALA A 101 -1.28 -26.42 7.34
C ALA A 101 -1.86 -27.75 6.86
N ARG A 102 -3.08 -27.74 6.29
CA ARG A 102 -3.72 -28.96 5.75
C ARG A 102 -2.96 -29.57 4.58
N LEU A 103 -2.11 -28.81 3.89
CA LEU A 103 -1.31 -29.30 2.77
C LEU A 103 -0.10 -30.15 3.20
N GLN A 104 0.21 -30.27 4.49
CA GLN A 104 1.37 -31.04 4.98
C GLN A 104 1.37 -32.48 4.46
N ILE A 105 0.28 -33.23 4.66
CA ILE A 105 0.19 -34.63 4.21
C ILE A 105 0.29 -34.74 2.67
N PRO A 106 -0.45 -33.93 1.87
CA PRO A 106 -0.22 -33.87 0.42
C PRO A 106 1.24 -33.61 0.03
N MET A 107 1.95 -32.72 0.74
CA MET A 107 3.36 -32.44 0.45
C MET A 107 4.27 -33.62 0.79
N ILE A 108 4.00 -34.35 1.88
CA ILE A 108 4.72 -35.59 2.21
C ILE A 108 4.53 -36.63 1.10
N LYS A 109 3.29 -36.84 0.67
CA LYS A 109 2.98 -37.77 -0.44
C LYS A 109 3.73 -37.40 -1.72
N VAL A 110 3.75 -36.11 -2.08
CA VAL A 110 4.53 -35.63 -3.24
C VAL A 110 6.02 -35.88 -3.04
N ALA A 111 6.58 -35.59 -1.87
CA ALA A 111 8.01 -35.76 -1.60
C ALA A 111 8.47 -37.23 -1.60
N ILE A 112 7.59 -38.15 -1.22
CA ILE A 112 7.83 -39.60 -1.31
C ILE A 112 7.72 -40.07 -2.77
N ALA A 113 6.68 -39.63 -3.49
CA ALA A 113 6.40 -40.04 -4.87
C ALA A 113 7.38 -39.44 -5.91
N ASP A 114 7.81 -38.19 -5.73
CA ASP A 114 8.76 -37.51 -6.62
C ASP A 114 9.91 -36.86 -5.84
N LYS A 115 11.08 -37.51 -5.89
CA LYS A 115 12.30 -37.00 -5.25
C LYS A 115 12.80 -35.69 -5.87
N ALA A 116 12.35 -35.32 -7.08
CA ALA A 116 12.63 -34.02 -7.66
C ALA A 116 11.96 -32.86 -6.91
N PHE A 117 11.01 -33.15 -6.02
CA PHE A 117 10.46 -32.17 -5.08
C PHE A 117 11.58 -31.38 -4.42
N PHE A 118 12.61 -32.02 -3.86
CA PHE A 118 13.67 -31.31 -3.13
C PHE A 118 14.64 -30.54 -4.02
N SER A 119 15.02 -31.11 -5.16
CA SER A 119 16.05 -30.59 -6.03
C SER A 119 15.57 -29.49 -6.98
N LYS A 120 14.31 -29.54 -7.44
CA LYS A 120 13.74 -28.53 -8.33
C LYS A 120 13.10 -27.40 -7.51
N LYS A 121 13.66 -26.19 -7.60
CA LYS A 121 13.07 -25.00 -6.97
C LYS A 121 11.66 -24.69 -7.51
N ASN A 122 11.45 -24.89 -8.81
CA ASN A 122 10.18 -24.63 -9.49
C ASN A 122 9.28 -25.87 -9.60
N HIS A 123 9.32 -26.77 -8.62
CA HIS A 123 8.43 -27.94 -8.59
C HIS A 123 6.95 -27.50 -8.49
N PRO A 124 6.00 -28.10 -9.23
CA PRO A 124 4.60 -27.66 -9.24
C PRO A 124 3.97 -27.50 -7.86
N ALA A 125 4.15 -28.50 -6.98
CA ALA A 125 3.66 -28.44 -5.60
C ALA A 125 4.27 -27.28 -4.78
N ARG A 126 5.58 -27.01 -4.94
CA ARG A 126 6.26 -25.88 -4.28
C ARG A 126 5.76 -24.55 -4.82
N ARG A 127 5.55 -24.47 -6.13
CA ARG A 127 5.04 -23.27 -6.80
C ARG A 127 3.65 -22.93 -6.29
N LEU A 128 2.75 -23.90 -6.22
CA LEU A 128 1.42 -23.71 -5.66
C LEU A 128 1.48 -23.20 -4.21
N LEU A 129 2.27 -23.85 -3.35
CA LEU A 129 2.40 -23.44 -1.94
C LEU A 129 2.95 -22.01 -1.79
N ASN A 130 3.99 -21.67 -2.55
CA ASN A 130 4.55 -20.32 -2.58
C ASN A 130 3.53 -19.28 -3.06
N ASN A 131 2.77 -19.59 -4.11
CA ASN A 131 1.77 -18.69 -4.66
C ASN A 131 0.62 -18.45 -3.68
N LEU A 132 0.13 -19.51 -3.02
CA LEU A 132 -0.89 -19.40 -1.97
C LEU A 132 -0.39 -18.53 -0.80
N ALA A 133 0.83 -18.80 -0.31
CA ALA A 133 1.41 -18.04 0.80
C ALA A 133 1.64 -16.56 0.46
N LYS A 134 2.12 -16.28 -0.75
CA LYS A 134 2.32 -14.90 -1.24
C LYS A 134 0.98 -14.16 -1.31
N ALA A 135 -0.06 -14.78 -1.88
CA ALA A 135 -1.37 -14.15 -2.07
C ALA A 135 -2.03 -13.75 -0.74
N VAL A 136 -1.87 -14.55 0.32
CA VAL A 136 -2.51 -14.29 1.62
C VAL A 136 -1.78 -13.25 2.47
N THR A 137 -0.61 -12.78 2.05
CA THR A 137 0.17 -11.83 2.85
C THR A 137 -0.55 -10.49 3.04
N GLY A 138 -1.30 -10.01 2.05
CA GLY A 138 -2.08 -8.78 2.16
C GLY A 138 -3.50 -8.96 2.72
N TRP A 139 -3.90 -10.20 3.05
CA TRP A 139 -5.26 -10.49 3.49
C TRP A 139 -5.52 -9.95 4.90
N ASP A 140 -6.71 -9.40 5.10
CA ASP A 140 -7.17 -8.88 6.39
C ASP A 140 -8.64 -9.24 6.61
N LYS A 141 -8.96 -9.69 7.82
CA LYS A 141 -10.30 -10.11 8.25
C LYS A 141 -11.32 -8.97 8.21
N ASN A 142 -10.89 -7.73 8.41
CA ASN A 142 -11.78 -6.56 8.46
C ASN A 142 -12.17 -6.05 7.07
N SER A 143 -11.47 -6.49 6.04
CA SER A 143 -11.86 -6.23 4.67
C SER A 143 -12.94 -7.23 4.27
N SER A 144 -13.89 -6.86 3.41
CA SER A 144 -14.93 -7.75 2.85
C SER A 144 -14.34 -8.84 1.93
N GLN A 145 -13.39 -9.64 2.44
CA GLN A 145 -12.44 -10.48 1.73
C GLN A 145 -12.80 -11.97 1.78
N ASP A 146 -14.09 -12.25 1.61
CA ASP A 146 -14.60 -13.60 1.46
C ASP A 146 -14.02 -14.31 0.21
N ALA A 147 -13.71 -13.58 -0.86
CA ALA A 147 -13.35 -14.18 -2.15
C ALA A 147 -11.97 -14.86 -2.13
N LEU A 148 -10.93 -14.21 -1.60
CA LEU A 148 -9.58 -14.80 -1.56
C LEU A 148 -9.54 -16.02 -0.61
N GLN A 149 -10.17 -15.91 0.56
CA GLN A 149 -10.24 -17.02 1.51
C GLN A 149 -10.97 -18.22 0.90
N LYS A 150 -12.14 -18.00 0.28
CA LYS A 150 -12.89 -19.06 -0.40
C LYS A 150 -12.08 -19.68 -1.54
N GLN A 151 -11.32 -18.88 -2.29
CA GLN A 151 -10.48 -19.41 -3.37
C GLN A 151 -9.35 -20.28 -2.83
N VAL A 152 -8.63 -19.82 -1.78
CA VAL A 152 -7.57 -20.61 -1.12
C VAL A 152 -8.15 -21.90 -0.55
N GLU A 153 -9.28 -21.81 0.16
CA GLU A 153 -9.97 -22.98 0.71
C GLU A 153 -10.39 -23.96 -0.38
N SER A 154 -10.96 -23.48 -1.48
CA SER A 154 -11.32 -24.31 -2.63
C SER A 154 -10.10 -25.01 -3.21
N THR A 155 -8.99 -24.29 -3.46
CA THR A 155 -7.76 -24.89 -3.99
C THR A 155 -7.19 -25.95 -3.06
N VAL A 156 -7.12 -25.67 -1.74
CA VAL A 156 -6.66 -26.63 -0.74
C VAL A 156 -7.56 -27.86 -0.70
N ASN A 157 -8.88 -27.68 -0.67
CA ASN A 157 -9.83 -28.78 -0.64
C ASN A 157 -9.76 -29.64 -1.91
N THR A 158 -9.50 -29.04 -3.07
CA THR A 158 -9.26 -29.80 -4.31
C THR A 158 -8.02 -30.69 -4.19
N VAL A 159 -6.90 -30.17 -3.67
CA VAL A 159 -5.73 -31.01 -3.38
C VAL A 159 -6.09 -32.13 -2.40
N LEU A 160 -6.80 -31.82 -1.33
CA LEU A 160 -7.14 -32.80 -0.30
C LEU A 160 -8.07 -33.92 -0.78
N THR A 161 -8.87 -33.69 -1.81
CA THR A 161 -9.89 -34.64 -2.27
C THR A 161 -9.50 -35.36 -3.56
N GLN A 162 -8.74 -34.70 -4.44
CA GLN A 162 -8.43 -35.21 -5.77
C GLN A 162 -6.98 -35.67 -5.94
N PHE A 163 -6.06 -35.26 -5.05
CA PHE A 163 -4.66 -35.69 -5.15
C PHE A 163 -4.45 -37.09 -4.56
N ASP A 164 -4.01 -38.01 -5.41
CA ASP A 164 -3.50 -39.33 -5.01
C ASP A 164 -2.01 -39.47 -5.40
N THR A 165 -1.73 -39.54 -6.71
CA THR A 165 -0.34 -39.65 -7.22
C THR A 165 -0.04 -38.74 -8.42
N ASN A 166 -1.07 -38.19 -9.09
CA ASN A 166 -0.84 -37.32 -10.26
C ASN A 166 -0.38 -35.92 -9.83
N ILE A 167 0.86 -35.56 -10.18
CA ILE A 167 1.48 -34.26 -9.83
C ILE A 167 0.95 -33.12 -10.72
N GLU A 168 0.40 -33.42 -11.91
CA GLU A 168 -0.12 -32.42 -12.86
C GLU A 168 -1.23 -31.54 -12.24
N ILE A 169 -1.99 -32.08 -11.29
CA ILE A 169 -3.02 -31.34 -10.55
C ILE A 169 -2.48 -30.06 -9.91
N PHE A 170 -1.23 -30.07 -9.42
CA PHE A 170 -0.61 -28.90 -8.81
C PHE A 170 -0.29 -27.82 -9.85
N ASP A 171 0.05 -28.20 -11.07
CA ASP A 171 0.32 -27.27 -12.17
C ASP A 171 -1.00 -26.60 -12.61
N GLU A 172 -2.06 -27.39 -12.80
CA GLU A 172 -3.39 -26.91 -13.14
C GLU A 172 -3.94 -25.94 -12.08
N LEU A 173 -3.89 -26.33 -10.81
CA LEU A 173 -4.34 -25.49 -9.70
C LEU A 173 -3.50 -24.22 -9.57
N SER A 174 -2.20 -24.29 -9.80
CA SER A 174 -1.32 -23.11 -9.81
C SER A 174 -1.73 -22.14 -10.91
N VAL A 175 -1.98 -22.62 -12.14
CA VAL A 175 -2.40 -21.77 -13.26
C VAL A 175 -3.75 -21.11 -12.98
N GLN A 176 -4.73 -21.87 -12.47
CA GLN A 176 -6.05 -21.33 -12.12
C GLN A 176 -5.96 -20.28 -11.00
N PHE A 177 -5.16 -20.54 -9.97
CA PHE A 177 -4.96 -19.61 -8.87
C PHE A 177 -4.24 -18.33 -9.34
N ASP A 178 -3.22 -18.45 -10.18
CA ASP A 178 -2.50 -17.31 -10.73
C ASP A 178 -3.42 -16.43 -11.59
N GLN A 179 -4.33 -17.02 -12.37
CA GLN A 179 -5.34 -16.25 -13.11
C GLN A 179 -6.26 -15.45 -12.18
N PHE A 180 -6.73 -16.06 -11.09
CA PHE A 180 -7.55 -15.38 -10.09
C PHE A 180 -6.80 -14.20 -9.45
N ILE A 181 -5.54 -14.42 -9.03
CA ILE A 181 -4.71 -13.38 -8.41
C ILE A 181 -4.43 -12.25 -9.40
N ASN A 182 -4.09 -12.55 -10.65
CA ASN A 182 -3.84 -11.52 -11.65
C ASN A 182 -5.07 -10.65 -11.92
N ASN A 183 -6.27 -11.24 -11.97
CA ASN A 183 -7.52 -10.48 -12.13
C ASN A 183 -7.79 -9.56 -10.93
N GLN A 184 -7.56 -10.08 -9.72
CA GLN A 184 -7.70 -9.31 -8.49
C GLN A 184 -6.68 -8.17 -8.42
N GLU A 185 -5.43 -8.43 -8.81
CA GLU A 185 -4.36 -7.44 -8.81
C GLU A 185 -4.62 -6.33 -9.81
N GLN A 186 -5.08 -6.64 -11.04
CA GLN A 186 -5.46 -5.62 -12.03
C GLN A 186 -6.58 -4.70 -11.50
N THR A 187 -7.59 -5.29 -10.87
CA THR A 187 -8.69 -4.52 -10.26
C THR A 187 -8.19 -3.63 -9.13
N SER A 188 -7.33 -4.17 -8.25
CA SER A 188 -6.70 -3.40 -7.17
C SER A 188 -5.87 -2.26 -7.72
N GLN A 189 -4.99 -2.51 -8.70
CA GLN A 189 -4.12 -1.51 -9.29
C GLN A 189 -4.90 -0.35 -9.94
N ALA A 190 -6.03 -0.63 -10.59
CA ALA A 190 -6.89 0.41 -11.16
C ALA A 190 -7.50 1.32 -10.07
N LEU A 191 -7.93 0.74 -8.95
CA LEU A 191 -8.46 1.49 -7.79
C LEU A 191 -7.36 2.29 -7.08
N GLU A 192 -6.17 1.70 -6.95
CA GLU A 192 -4.98 2.36 -6.39
C GLU A 192 -4.60 3.59 -7.20
N GLN A 193 -4.48 3.43 -8.52
CA GLN A 193 -4.12 4.52 -9.42
C GLN A 193 -5.15 5.65 -9.37
N ARG A 194 -6.45 5.32 -9.34
CA ARG A 194 -7.52 6.32 -9.22
C ARG A 194 -7.45 7.07 -7.89
N THR A 195 -7.18 6.36 -6.78
CA THR A 195 -7.07 6.96 -5.45
C THR A 195 -5.85 7.88 -5.39
N ALA A 196 -4.70 7.43 -5.90
CA ALA A 196 -3.48 8.23 -5.96
C ALA A 196 -3.65 9.48 -6.84
N GLN A 197 -4.24 9.36 -8.04
CA GLN A 197 -4.49 10.50 -8.92
C GLN A 197 -5.45 11.53 -8.31
N THR A 198 -6.50 11.06 -7.62
CA THR A 198 -7.44 11.95 -6.93
C THR A 198 -6.71 12.75 -5.84
N LYS A 199 -5.83 12.07 -5.10
CA LYS A 199 -5.05 12.69 -4.02
C LYS A 199 -4.00 13.65 -4.54
N GLN A 200 -3.23 13.25 -5.53
CA GLN A 200 -2.26 14.11 -6.19
C GLN A 200 -2.92 15.37 -6.76
N GLY A 201 -4.06 15.23 -7.44
CA GLY A 201 -4.79 16.39 -7.96
C GLY A 201 -5.30 17.32 -6.87
N GLN A 202 -5.69 16.78 -5.71
CA GLN A 202 -6.08 17.61 -4.55
C GLN A 202 -4.88 18.39 -4.00
N GLU A 203 -3.74 17.73 -3.80
CA GLU A 203 -2.51 18.40 -3.34
C GLU A 203 -2.03 19.47 -4.33
N ASP A 204 -2.07 19.18 -5.64
CA ASP A 204 -1.73 20.15 -6.69
C ASP A 204 -2.65 21.38 -6.63
N LEU A 205 -3.96 21.18 -6.36
CA LEU A 205 -4.93 22.26 -6.23
C LEU A 205 -4.71 23.13 -4.99
N ASP A 206 -4.35 22.52 -3.86
CA ASP A 206 -4.09 23.21 -2.60
C ASP A 206 -2.78 24.00 -2.69
N MET A 207 -1.72 23.41 -3.24
CA MET A 207 -0.46 24.13 -3.50
C MET A 207 -0.62 25.30 -4.46
N ALA A 208 -1.34 25.09 -5.57
CA ALA A 208 -1.62 26.17 -6.52
C ALA A 208 -2.42 27.31 -5.88
N GLN A 209 -3.31 26.99 -4.94
CA GLN A 209 -4.04 28.00 -4.17
C GLN A 209 -3.08 28.85 -3.35
N HIS A 210 -2.24 28.22 -2.53
CA HIS A 210 -1.29 28.92 -1.67
C HIS A 210 -0.28 29.78 -2.44
N GLU A 211 0.21 29.28 -3.56
CA GLU A 211 1.17 30.03 -4.38
C GLU A 211 0.53 31.26 -5.03
N VAL A 212 -0.70 31.13 -5.55
CA VAL A 212 -1.47 32.26 -6.08
C VAL A 212 -1.75 33.27 -4.97
N ASP A 213 -2.18 32.81 -3.79
CA ASP A 213 -2.52 33.68 -2.66
C ASP A 213 -1.29 34.45 -2.15
N SER A 214 -0.13 33.79 -2.10
CA SER A 214 1.13 34.44 -1.74
C SER A 214 1.50 35.57 -2.69
N ILE A 215 1.38 35.35 -4.01
CA ILE A 215 1.73 36.34 -5.04
C ILE A 215 0.73 37.50 -5.05
N ILE A 216 -0.57 37.21 -4.91
CA ILE A 216 -1.60 38.24 -4.81
C ILE A 216 -1.35 39.09 -3.57
N ASN A 217 -1.20 38.48 -2.39
CA ASN A 217 -0.98 39.20 -1.15
C ASN A 217 0.30 40.06 -1.20
N GLN A 218 1.41 39.52 -1.73
CA GLN A 218 2.65 40.28 -1.89
C GLN A 218 2.42 41.53 -2.77
N SER A 219 1.71 41.37 -3.89
CA SER A 219 1.44 42.47 -4.81
C SER A 219 0.48 43.49 -4.20
N LEU A 220 -0.53 43.05 -3.46
CA LEU A 220 -1.52 43.93 -2.85
C LEU A 220 -0.93 44.76 -1.68
N VAL A 221 -0.04 44.16 -0.87
CA VAL A 221 0.65 44.83 0.23
C VAL A 221 1.63 45.89 -0.29
N GLU A 222 2.37 45.59 -1.37
CA GLU A 222 3.37 46.51 -1.95
C GLU A 222 2.77 47.86 -2.37
N TYR A 223 1.53 47.86 -2.86
CA TYR A 223 0.84 49.04 -3.39
C TYR A 223 -0.31 49.53 -2.51
N SER A 224 -0.40 49.09 -1.25
CA SER A 224 -1.44 49.48 -0.31
C SER A 224 -1.35 50.98 0.08
N PRO A 225 -2.47 51.72 0.25
CA PRO A 225 -3.88 51.30 0.12
C PRO A 225 -4.37 51.27 -1.33
N LEU A 226 -5.27 50.32 -1.64
CA LEU A 226 -5.84 50.13 -2.99
C LEU A 226 -7.36 50.31 -3.01
N PRO A 227 -7.95 50.77 -4.13
CA PRO A 227 -9.40 50.82 -4.26
C PRO A 227 -10.06 49.45 -4.12
N THR A 228 -11.17 49.36 -3.37
CA THR A 228 -11.88 48.10 -3.08
C THR A 228 -12.29 47.34 -4.34
N VAL A 229 -12.57 48.07 -5.44
CA VAL A 229 -12.91 47.49 -6.74
C VAL A 229 -11.76 46.68 -7.34
N ALA A 230 -10.51 47.13 -7.16
CA ALA A 230 -9.33 46.44 -7.67
C ALA A 230 -9.06 45.17 -6.85
N VAL A 231 -9.18 45.26 -5.52
CA VAL A 231 -9.01 44.12 -4.61
C VAL A 231 -10.05 43.04 -4.90
N THR A 232 -11.34 43.41 -4.94
CA THR A 232 -12.44 42.47 -5.27
C THR A 232 -12.28 41.84 -6.65
N LEU A 233 -11.82 42.58 -7.66
CA LEU A 233 -11.58 42.02 -8.99
C LEU A 233 -10.44 40.98 -8.99
N ILE A 234 -9.40 41.22 -8.19
CA ILE A 234 -8.25 40.31 -8.07
C ILE A 234 -8.62 39.08 -7.26
N GLU A 235 -9.20 39.24 -6.07
CA GLU A 235 -9.59 38.15 -5.17
C GLU A 235 -10.73 37.32 -5.76
N ASP A 236 -11.89 37.91 -6.08
CA ASP A 236 -13.04 37.12 -6.52
C ASP A 236 -12.87 36.57 -7.96
N GLY A 237 -12.07 37.23 -8.79
CA GLY A 237 -11.98 36.97 -10.23
C GLY A 237 -10.62 36.46 -10.69
N TRP A 238 -9.61 37.32 -10.62
CA TRP A 238 -8.31 37.06 -11.24
C TRP A 238 -7.53 35.93 -10.57
N GLN A 239 -7.74 35.70 -9.26
CA GLN A 239 -7.20 34.58 -8.51
C GLN A 239 -7.54 33.23 -9.16
N HIS A 240 -8.77 33.05 -9.63
CA HIS A 240 -9.18 31.81 -10.31
C HIS A 240 -8.46 31.63 -11.65
N VAL A 241 -8.27 32.72 -12.40
CA VAL A 241 -7.54 32.71 -13.68
C VAL A 241 -6.08 32.33 -13.45
N LEU A 242 -5.44 32.92 -12.46
CA LEU A 242 -4.07 32.58 -12.06
C LEU A 242 -3.98 31.09 -11.66
N LYS A 243 -4.86 30.62 -10.78
CA LYS A 243 -4.89 29.20 -10.36
C LYS A 243 -5.00 28.24 -11.54
N LEU A 244 -5.92 28.50 -12.49
CA LEU A 244 -6.07 27.67 -13.69
C LEU A 244 -4.82 27.69 -14.57
N LYS A 245 -4.19 28.85 -14.76
CA LYS A 245 -2.95 28.97 -15.55
C LYS A 245 -1.79 28.23 -14.91
N LEU A 246 -1.63 28.35 -13.59
CA LEU A 246 -0.60 27.63 -12.85
C LEU A 246 -0.76 26.12 -13.01
N LEU A 247 -1.98 25.59 -12.85
CA LEU A 247 -2.26 24.15 -12.97
C LEU A 247 -2.11 23.61 -14.40
N GLN A 248 -2.47 24.40 -15.42
CA GLN A 248 -2.44 23.93 -16.82
C GLN A 248 -1.09 24.12 -17.51
N LYS A 249 -0.35 25.17 -17.14
CA LYS A 249 0.85 25.62 -17.87
C LYS A 249 2.11 25.67 -17.00
N GLY A 250 1.97 25.72 -15.69
CA GLY A 250 3.08 25.84 -14.74
C GLY A 250 3.56 27.28 -14.57
N LYS A 251 4.35 27.49 -13.52
CA LYS A 251 4.88 28.80 -13.09
C LYS A 251 5.86 29.42 -14.09
N ASP A 252 6.62 28.60 -14.80
CA ASP A 252 7.62 29.08 -15.76
C ASP A 252 7.02 29.38 -17.14
N SER A 253 5.71 29.25 -17.31
CA SER A 253 5.05 29.48 -18.58
C SER A 253 4.92 30.97 -18.90
N ASN A 254 4.96 31.30 -20.19
CA ASN A 254 4.70 32.65 -20.66
C ASN A 254 3.28 33.09 -20.28
N GLU A 255 2.30 32.18 -20.38
CA GLU A 255 0.91 32.49 -20.07
C GLU A 255 0.69 32.81 -18.58
N TRP A 256 1.44 32.19 -17.67
CA TRP A 256 1.43 32.55 -16.26
C TRP A 256 2.05 33.93 -16.02
N ASN A 257 3.23 34.17 -16.59
CA ASN A 257 3.92 35.45 -16.46
C ASN A 257 3.09 36.62 -17.01
N GLU A 258 2.42 36.42 -18.16
CA GLU A 258 1.49 37.40 -18.73
C GLU A 258 0.30 37.68 -17.80
N ALA A 259 -0.26 36.66 -17.16
CA ALA A 259 -1.37 36.82 -16.23
C ALA A 259 -0.97 37.59 -14.95
N VAL A 260 0.24 37.34 -14.43
CA VAL A 260 0.81 38.07 -13.29
C VAL A 260 1.12 39.52 -13.67
N GLN A 261 1.73 39.76 -14.84
CA GLN A 261 1.99 41.12 -15.34
C GLN A 261 0.72 41.93 -15.55
N LEU A 262 -0.34 41.29 -16.02
CA LEU A 262 -1.63 41.95 -16.19
C LEU A 262 -2.25 42.36 -14.85
N MET A 263 -2.12 41.51 -13.82
CA MET A 263 -2.51 41.85 -12.45
C MET A 263 -1.72 43.07 -11.93
N GLN A 264 -0.40 43.08 -12.12
CA GLN A 264 0.44 44.22 -11.73
C GLN A 264 0.09 45.50 -12.50
N THR A 265 -0.24 45.37 -13.78
CA THR A 265 -0.70 46.50 -14.61
C THR A 265 -2.05 47.04 -14.11
N LEU A 266 -2.96 46.16 -13.70
CA LEU A 266 -4.22 46.53 -13.06
C LEU A 266 -3.97 47.30 -11.77
N ILE A 267 -3.14 46.76 -10.87
CA ILE A 267 -2.76 47.44 -9.62
C ILE A 267 -2.15 48.81 -9.92
N TRP A 268 -1.23 48.91 -10.87
CA TRP A 268 -0.64 50.20 -11.26
C TRP A 268 -1.66 51.20 -11.81
N SER A 269 -2.66 50.74 -12.56
CA SER A 269 -3.67 51.60 -13.19
C SER A 269 -4.68 52.24 -12.22
N VAL A 270 -4.81 51.68 -11.02
CA VAL A 270 -5.71 52.21 -9.98
C VAL A 270 -4.99 53.09 -8.96
N ILE A 271 -3.70 53.35 -9.15
CA ILE A 271 -2.91 54.28 -8.34
C ILE A 271 -2.98 55.70 -8.94
N PRO A 272 -3.25 56.76 -8.14
CA PRO A 272 -3.27 58.14 -8.62
C PRO A 272 -1.97 58.56 -9.32
N LYS A 273 -2.07 59.22 -10.49
CA LYS A 273 -0.89 59.65 -11.27
C LYS A 273 -0.66 61.16 -11.16
N SER A 274 0.48 61.54 -10.58
CA SER A 274 0.89 62.94 -10.43
C SER A 274 1.56 63.49 -11.70
N GLU A 275 2.28 62.65 -12.45
CA GLU A 275 3.01 63.06 -13.65
C GLU A 275 2.18 62.99 -14.94
N ALA A 276 2.46 63.91 -15.88
CA ALA A 276 1.78 63.95 -17.18
C ALA A 276 2.20 62.81 -18.13
N SER A 277 3.43 62.30 -17.99
CA SER A 277 3.95 61.09 -18.65
C SER A 277 3.13 59.86 -18.28
N ASP A 278 2.94 59.63 -16.98
CA ASP A 278 2.20 58.48 -16.45
C ASP A 278 0.73 58.51 -16.85
N ARG A 279 0.11 59.70 -16.89
CA ARG A 279 -1.28 59.86 -17.36
C ARG A 279 -1.44 59.48 -18.82
N LYS A 280 -0.47 59.81 -19.69
CA LYS A 280 -0.48 59.40 -21.09
C LYS A 280 -0.32 57.89 -21.23
N GLN A 281 0.62 57.29 -20.48
CA GLN A 281 0.83 55.85 -20.49
C GLN A 281 -0.40 55.07 -19.98
N LEU A 282 -1.11 55.60 -18.99
CA LEU A 282 -2.36 55.03 -18.50
C LEU A 282 -3.47 55.08 -19.56
N LEU A 283 -3.65 56.21 -20.25
CA LEU A 283 -4.62 56.34 -21.34
C LEU A 283 -4.39 55.35 -22.49
N GLU A 284 -3.12 55.07 -22.82
CA GLU A 284 -2.76 54.10 -23.86
C GLU A 284 -2.95 52.64 -23.42
N SER A 285 -2.78 52.33 -22.12
CA SER A 285 -2.84 50.96 -21.60
C SER A 285 -4.26 50.48 -21.23
N ILE A 286 -5.16 51.38 -20.81
CA ILE A 286 -6.54 51.04 -20.39
C ILE A 286 -7.30 50.18 -21.42
N PRO A 287 -7.36 50.52 -22.73
CA PRO A 287 -8.15 49.74 -23.69
C PRO A 287 -7.66 48.29 -23.81
N ASN A 288 -6.34 48.09 -23.78
CA ASN A 288 -5.78 46.75 -23.86
C ASN A 288 -5.98 45.98 -22.55
N LEU A 289 -5.79 46.65 -21.39
CA LEU A 289 -6.01 46.07 -20.07
C LEU A 289 -7.44 45.55 -19.91
N LEU A 290 -8.46 46.40 -20.16
CA LEU A 290 -9.87 46.03 -20.03
C LEU A 290 -10.26 44.91 -21.00
N ARG A 291 -9.73 44.93 -22.24
CA ARG A 291 -9.98 43.86 -23.22
C ARG A 291 -9.44 42.52 -22.71
N THR A 292 -8.19 42.48 -22.28
CA THR A 292 -7.53 41.24 -21.85
C THR A 292 -8.09 40.73 -20.53
N LEU A 293 -8.42 41.62 -19.57
CA LEU A 293 -9.15 41.26 -18.35
C LEU A 293 -10.50 40.62 -18.68
N ARG A 294 -11.28 41.24 -19.59
CA ARG A 294 -12.59 40.72 -19.99
C ARG A 294 -12.47 39.34 -20.63
N THR A 295 -11.48 39.14 -21.51
CA THR A 295 -11.22 37.82 -22.10
C THR A 295 -10.81 36.79 -21.06
N GLY A 296 -9.90 37.13 -20.14
CA GLY A 296 -9.44 36.21 -19.07
C GLY A 296 -10.54 35.81 -18.10
N LEU A 297 -11.35 36.77 -17.64
CA LEU A 297 -12.45 36.54 -16.71
C LEU A 297 -13.68 35.88 -17.36
N SER A 298 -13.83 35.97 -18.69
CA SER A 298 -14.94 35.33 -19.41
C SER A 298 -14.82 33.80 -19.51
N GLY A 299 -13.61 33.25 -19.36
CA GLY A 299 -13.37 31.80 -19.35
C GLY A 299 -13.51 31.15 -17.97
N ALA A 300 -13.38 31.94 -16.91
CA ALA A 300 -13.67 31.54 -15.53
C ALA A 300 -15.17 31.66 -15.27
N SER A 301 -15.73 30.85 -14.37
CA SER A 301 -17.16 30.76 -14.04
C SER A 301 -17.77 32.03 -13.38
N PHE A 302 -17.26 33.21 -13.71
CA PHE A 302 -17.59 34.48 -13.09
C PHE A 302 -18.94 35.00 -13.58
N ASN A 303 -19.71 35.59 -12.67
CA ASN A 303 -21.04 36.09 -12.98
C ASN A 303 -20.97 37.33 -13.90
N GLN A 304 -21.56 37.23 -15.09
CA GLN A 304 -21.56 38.28 -16.13
C GLN A 304 -22.13 39.62 -15.63
N HIS A 305 -23.12 39.59 -14.73
CA HIS A 305 -23.71 40.80 -14.16
C HIS A 305 -22.75 41.48 -13.18
N LYS A 306 -22.16 40.73 -12.24
CA LYS A 306 -21.14 41.25 -11.32
C LYS A 306 -19.93 41.81 -12.08
N MET A 307 -19.50 41.13 -13.14
CA MET A 307 -18.42 41.62 -14.00
C MET A 307 -18.74 42.99 -14.59
N THR A 308 -19.95 43.18 -15.10
CA THR A 308 -20.35 44.46 -15.72
C THR A 308 -20.34 45.60 -14.70
N GLU A 309 -20.74 45.33 -13.46
CA GLU A 309 -20.72 46.29 -12.36
C GLU A 309 -19.28 46.64 -11.94
N LEU A 310 -18.43 45.64 -11.68
CA LEU A 310 -17.03 45.84 -11.31
C LEU A 310 -16.25 46.62 -12.37
N PHE A 311 -16.46 46.32 -13.66
CA PHE A 311 -15.81 47.05 -14.75
C PHE A 311 -16.27 48.52 -14.84
N LYS A 312 -17.54 48.80 -14.53
CA LYS A 312 -18.03 50.18 -14.48
C LYS A 312 -17.37 50.93 -13.33
N SER A 313 -17.30 50.33 -12.14
CA SER A 313 -16.62 50.93 -10.98
C SER A 313 -15.12 51.10 -11.23
N LEU A 314 -14.48 50.19 -11.97
CA LEU A 314 -13.07 50.30 -12.35
C LEU A 314 -12.85 51.48 -13.32
N GLN A 315 -13.76 51.70 -14.28
CA GLN A 315 -13.70 52.86 -15.17
C GLN A 315 -13.84 54.18 -14.39
N GLU A 316 -14.76 54.24 -13.43
CA GLU A 316 -14.92 55.40 -12.54
C GLU A 316 -13.64 55.64 -11.72
N CYS A 317 -12.98 54.58 -11.25
CA CYS A 317 -11.69 54.65 -10.58
C CYS A 317 -10.59 55.22 -11.49
N HIS A 318 -10.47 54.75 -12.74
CA HIS A 318 -9.47 55.26 -13.68
C HIS A 318 -9.65 56.75 -14.01
N ILE A 319 -10.90 57.23 -14.09
CA ILE A 319 -11.19 58.66 -14.28
C ILE A 319 -10.67 59.48 -13.09
N LYS A 320 -10.90 59.01 -11.86
CA LYS A 320 -10.37 59.64 -10.63
C LYS A 320 -8.84 59.64 -10.60
N CYS A 321 -8.20 58.55 -11.02
CA CYS A 321 -6.73 58.46 -11.14
C CYS A 321 -6.15 59.48 -12.13
N LEU A 322 -6.80 59.66 -13.28
CA LEU A 322 -6.37 60.59 -14.34
C LEU A 322 -6.56 62.06 -13.93
N SER A 323 -7.58 62.37 -13.14
CA SER A 323 -7.79 63.71 -12.60
C SER A 323 -6.86 64.05 -11.43
N GLY A 324 -6.16 63.06 -10.87
CA GLY A 324 -5.28 63.23 -9.71
C GLY A 324 -6.02 63.53 -8.41
N ASN A 325 -7.29 63.14 -8.32
CA ASN A 325 -8.08 63.32 -7.10
C ASN A 325 -7.74 62.22 -6.09
N GLU A 326 -7.68 62.56 -4.81
CA GLU A 326 -7.56 61.57 -3.74
C GLU A 326 -8.84 60.74 -3.63
N PHE A 327 -8.68 59.44 -3.42
CA PHE A 327 -9.80 58.54 -3.17
C PHE A 327 -10.39 58.79 -1.77
N PRO A 328 -11.72 58.76 -1.60
CA PRO A 328 -12.33 58.75 -0.27
C PRO A 328 -11.82 57.56 0.54
N ALA A 329 -11.61 57.75 1.84
CA ALA A 329 -11.13 56.68 2.73
C ALA A 329 -12.03 55.43 2.71
N ASP A 330 -13.35 55.60 2.52
CA ASP A 330 -14.32 54.50 2.44
C ASP A 330 -14.23 53.67 1.14
N GLU A 331 -13.55 54.18 0.11
CA GLU A 331 -13.32 53.47 -1.16
C GLU A 331 -11.94 52.76 -1.21
N LEU A 332 -11.13 52.92 -0.16
CA LEU A 332 -9.79 52.34 -0.05
C LEU A 332 -9.79 51.19 0.95
N GLN A 333 -9.12 50.11 0.58
CA GLN A 333 -8.89 48.96 1.44
C GLN A 333 -7.42 48.97 1.87
N ASN A 334 -7.19 49.05 3.18
CA ASN A 334 -5.87 48.81 3.77
C ASN A 334 -5.63 47.30 3.77
N ILE A 335 -4.46 46.92 3.26
CA ILE A 335 -4.09 45.51 3.10
C ILE A 335 -2.91 45.28 4.04
N GLU A 336 -3.20 44.63 5.15
CA GLU A 336 -2.17 44.25 6.10
C GLU A 336 -1.36 43.08 5.52
N ALA A 337 -0.06 43.07 5.78
CA ALA A 337 0.77 41.93 5.44
C ALA A 337 0.26 40.72 6.23
N ILE A 338 -0.33 39.74 5.53
CA ILE A 338 -0.58 38.43 6.09
C ILE A 338 0.80 37.81 6.31
N THR A 339 1.33 37.97 7.53
CA THR A 339 2.68 37.53 7.90
C THR A 339 2.75 36.00 8.01
N GLU A 340 1.59 35.33 8.04
CA GLU A 340 1.46 33.88 8.12
C GLU A 340 0.45 33.36 7.10
N ILE A 341 0.86 33.25 5.83
CA ILE A 341 0.36 32.13 5.04
C ILE A 341 1.22 30.96 5.48
N ALA A 342 0.86 30.35 6.61
CA ALA A 342 1.58 29.18 7.11
C ALA A 342 1.66 28.16 5.95
N PRO A 343 2.85 27.63 5.63
CA PRO A 343 2.93 26.56 4.65
C PRO A 343 2.00 25.43 5.11
N ILE A 344 1.16 24.88 4.23
CA ILE A 344 0.35 23.67 4.50
C ILE A 344 1.22 22.42 4.71
N VAL A 345 2.53 22.59 4.92
CA VAL A 345 3.21 21.61 5.76
C VAL A 345 2.67 21.88 7.15
N GLU A 346 1.47 21.33 7.44
CA GLU A 346 1.09 20.98 8.80
C GLU A 346 2.26 20.14 9.32
N GLN A 347 3.25 20.81 9.91
CA GLN A 347 4.05 20.23 10.94
C GLN A 347 3.05 20.04 12.08
N GLU A 348 2.23 18.99 11.97
CA GLU A 348 1.52 18.47 13.12
C GLU A 348 2.56 18.43 14.23
N SER A 349 2.29 19.12 15.33
CA SER A 349 3.14 19.06 16.51
C SER A 349 3.03 17.64 17.05
N ILE A 350 3.85 16.74 16.53
CA ILE A 350 3.86 15.34 16.89
C ILE A 350 4.28 15.28 18.36
N GLU A 351 3.35 14.88 19.23
CA GLU A 351 3.66 14.73 20.65
C GLU A 351 4.90 13.84 20.84
N PRO A 352 5.80 14.14 21.79
CA PRO A 352 6.94 13.28 22.06
C PRO A 352 6.48 11.86 22.44
N ILE A 353 7.22 10.84 21.96
CA ILE A 353 6.95 9.45 22.33
C ILE A 353 7.58 9.20 23.71
N PRO A 354 6.86 8.60 24.68
CA PRO A 354 7.48 8.16 25.93
C PRO A 354 8.66 7.20 25.66
N GLU A 355 9.79 7.40 26.34
CA GLU A 355 11.02 6.60 26.12
C GLU A 355 10.77 5.09 26.22
N ASP A 356 9.87 4.68 27.11
CA ASP A 356 9.50 3.28 27.36
C ASP A 356 8.78 2.59 26.18
N GLN A 357 8.30 3.37 25.20
CA GLN A 357 7.56 2.88 24.03
C GLN A 357 8.41 2.85 22.75
N ILE A 358 9.68 3.28 22.82
CA ILE A 358 10.56 3.36 21.65
C ILE A 358 11.23 1.99 21.42
N VAL A 359 10.82 1.32 20.35
CA VAL A 359 11.37 0.06 19.86
C VAL A 359 12.53 0.28 18.88
N LEU A 360 12.49 1.38 18.11
CA LEU A 360 13.51 1.72 17.12
C LEU A 360 13.96 3.18 17.28
N PRO A 361 15.28 3.48 17.23
CA PRO A 361 15.77 4.86 17.27
C PRO A 361 15.17 5.72 16.14
N GLU A 362 14.99 7.01 16.42
CA GLU A 362 14.33 7.94 15.50
C GLU A 362 15.00 8.01 14.12
N GLU A 363 16.32 8.11 14.07
CA GLU A 363 17.09 8.18 12.84
C GLU A 363 16.87 6.93 11.97
N SER A 364 16.99 5.74 12.56
CA SER A 364 16.75 4.46 11.89
C SER A 364 15.30 4.31 11.41
N ALA A 365 14.34 4.81 12.18
CA ALA A 365 12.93 4.76 11.82
C ALA A 365 12.62 5.69 10.64
N LEU A 366 13.22 6.88 10.62
CA LEU A 366 13.09 7.83 9.52
C LEU A 366 13.75 7.29 8.25
N GLU A 367 14.93 6.69 8.34
CA GLU A 367 15.57 6.03 7.20
C GLU A 367 14.70 4.90 6.65
N ARG A 368 14.11 4.08 7.52
CA ARG A 368 13.19 3.01 7.12
C ARG A 368 11.95 3.57 6.41
N ALA A 369 11.36 4.65 6.91
CA ALA A 369 10.24 5.33 6.27
C ALA A 369 10.63 5.90 4.89
N LYS A 370 11.80 6.54 4.77
CA LYS A 370 12.31 7.12 3.51
C LYS A 370 12.57 6.08 2.44
N ASN A 371 13.14 4.93 2.83
CA ASN A 371 13.57 3.85 1.95
C ASN A 371 12.46 2.82 1.67
N LEU A 372 11.25 3.02 2.19
CA LEU A 372 10.11 2.15 1.93
C LEU A 372 9.78 2.17 0.43
N LYS A 373 9.72 0.98 -0.19
CA LYS A 373 9.44 0.85 -1.64
C LYS A 373 7.95 0.73 -1.88
N VAL A 374 7.45 1.42 -2.91
CA VAL A 374 6.06 1.26 -3.38
C VAL A 374 5.77 -0.23 -3.65
N GLY A 375 4.61 -0.68 -3.21
CA GLY A 375 4.17 -2.08 -3.23
C GLY A 375 4.47 -2.87 -1.96
N THR A 376 5.22 -2.30 -1.00
CA THR A 376 5.55 -2.98 0.26
C THR A 376 4.33 -3.09 1.17
N TRP A 377 4.11 -4.28 1.72
CA TRP A 377 3.06 -4.55 2.71
C TRP A 377 3.56 -4.29 4.13
N LEU A 378 2.72 -3.64 4.92
CA LEU A 378 2.93 -3.40 6.35
C LEU A 378 1.79 -4.06 7.13
N GLU A 379 2.15 -4.70 8.24
CA GLU A 379 1.20 -5.01 9.30
C GLU A 379 1.23 -3.89 10.33
N VAL A 380 0.07 -3.31 10.62
CA VAL A 380 -0.08 -2.17 11.50
C VAL A 380 -0.97 -2.54 12.67
N SER A 381 -0.49 -2.31 13.89
CA SER A 381 -1.24 -2.53 15.12
C SER A 381 -1.66 -1.19 15.75
N GLU A 382 -2.97 -0.98 15.82
CA GLU A 382 -3.59 0.22 16.40
C GLU A 382 -4.73 -0.22 17.33
N ASP A 383 -4.69 0.23 18.59
CA ASP A 383 -5.70 -0.04 19.62
C ASP A 383 -6.10 -1.52 19.79
N GLY A 384 -5.12 -2.43 19.65
CA GLY A 384 -5.33 -3.87 19.77
C GLY A 384 -5.92 -4.54 18.52
N THR A 385 -6.20 -3.76 17.47
CA THR A 385 -6.56 -4.28 16.15
C THR A 385 -5.36 -4.27 15.21
N SER A 386 -5.11 -5.38 14.54
CA SER A 386 -4.09 -5.47 13.49
C SER A 386 -4.76 -5.38 12.14
N ARG A 387 -4.18 -4.58 11.24
CA ARG A 387 -4.62 -4.43 9.86
C ARG A 387 -3.44 -4.45 8.91
N ARG A 388 -3.67 -4.87 7.66
CA ARG A 388 -2.62 -4.96 6.65
C ARG A 388 -2.84 -3.94 5.56
N ILE A 389 -1.81 -3.14 5.31
CA ILE A 389 -1.85 -2.04 4.36
C ILE A 389 -0.66 -2.10 3.42
N LYS A 390 -0.87 -1.71 2.17
CA LYS A 390 0.18 -1.64 1.16
C LYS A 390 0.55 -0.19 0.89
N PHE A 391 1.83 0.10 0.86
CA PHE A 391 2.32 1.41 0.46
C PHE A 391 2.14 1.59 -1.05
N SER A 392 1.25 2.49 -1.46
CA SER A 392 0.82 2.61 -2.86
C SER A 392 1.50 3.78 -3.58
N TRP A 393 1.71 4.90 -2.88
CA TRP A 393 2.24 6.11 -3.49
C TRP A 393 2.81 7.05 -2.44
N ARG A 394 3.74 7.91 -2.85
CA ARG A 394 4.24 9.03 -2.04
C ARG A 394 4.17 10.30 -2.86
N SER A 395 3.62 11.34 -2.25
CA SER A 395 3.62 12.67 -2.83
C SER A 395 5.05 13.20 -2.95
N ASN A 396 5.39 13.72 -4.12
CA ASN A 396 6.63 14.45 -4.33
C ASN A 396 6.56 15.88 -3.78
N LEU A 397 5.36 16.37 -3.48
CA LEU A 397 5.10 17.73 -3.00
C LEU A 397 5.13 17.79 -1.48
N THR A 398 4.27 17.01 -0.84
CA THR A 398 4.06 17.03 0.62
C THR A 398 4.88 15.97 1.35
N GLY A 399 5.33 14.94 0.63
CA GLY A 399 5.94 13.75 1.23
C GLY A 399 4.93 12.80 1.91
N HIS A 400 3.62 13.08 1.84
CA HIS A 400 2.60 12.18 2.35
C HIS A 400 2.63 10.84 1.62
N CYS A 401 2.46 9.78 2.40
CA CYS A 401 2.47 8.39 2.00
C CYS A 401 1.03 7.88 2.00
N LEU A 402 0.58 7.41 0.83
CA LEU A 402 -0.73 6.80 0.66
C LEU A 402 -0.64 5.28 0.83
N PHE A 403 -1.48 4.76 1.71
CA PHE A 403 -1.61 3.34 1.98
C PHE A 403 -2.98 2.84 1.56
N VAL A 404 -3.01 1.64 1.01
CA VAL A 404 -4.22 1.01 0.47
C VAL A 404 -4.45 -0.37 1.07
N THR A 405 -5.68 -0.82 1.04
CA THR A 405 -6.05 -2.21 1.35
C THR A 405 -5.68 -3.13 0.17
N TYR A 406 -5.86 -4.44 0.34
CA TYR A 406 -5.70 -5.43 -0.73
C TYR A 406 -6.63 -5.27 -1.92
N GLN A 407 -7.72 -4.51 -1.75
CA GLN A 407 -8.63 -4.17 -2.84
C GLN A 407 -8.22 -2.88 -3.57
N GLY A 408 -7.16 -2.21 -3.10
CA GLY A 408 -6.71 -0.94 -3.67
C GLY A 408 -7.46 0.28 -3.17
N LEU A 409 -8.28 0.13 -2.12
CA LEU A 409 -9.00 1.24 -1.47
C LEU A 409 -8.10 1.95 -0.46
N LYS A 410 -8.27 3.26 -0.27
CA LYS A 410 -7.54 4.04 0.74
C LYS A 410 -7.70 3.42 2.13
N ALA A 411 -6.59 3.10 2.79
CA ALA A 411 -6.55 2.57 4.15
C ALA A 411 -5.99 3.58 5.16
N ALA A 412 -4.95 4.33 4.76
CA ALA A 412 -4.31 5.36 5.56
C ALA A 412 -3.61 6.39 4.66
N GLU A 413 -3.40 7.58 5.20
CA GLU A 413 -2.61 8.66 4.63
C GLU A 413 -1.78 9.20 5.78
N LEU A 414 -0.45 9.17 5.64
CA LEU A 414 0.48 9.49 6.72
C LEU A 414 1.60 10.36 6.16
N SER A 415 2.03 11.37 6.90
CA SER A 415 3.31 12.03 6.67
C SER A 415 4.48 11.06 6.88
N LEU A 416 5.65 11.42 6.35
CA LEU A 416 6.87 10.65 6.55
C LEU A 416 7.24 10.52 8.04
N SER A 417 6.96 11.57 8.82
CA SER A 417 7.23 11.62 10.27
C SER A 417 6.28 10.71 11.05
N GLU A 418 4.99 10.67 10.71
CA GLU A 418 4.03 9.74 11.32
C GLU A 418 4.37 8.28 10.98
N LEU A 419 4.76 7.99 9.74
CA LEU A 419 5.22 6.66 9.36
C LEU A 419 6.48 6.25 10.13
N ALA A 420 7.44 7.17 10.30
CA ALA A 420 8.61 6.93 11.13
C ALA A 420 8.20 6.66 12.58
N ARG A 421 7.22 7.40 13.12
CA ARG A 421 6.68 7.19 14.47
C ARG A 421 6.05 5.82 14.65
N TRP A 422 5.32 5.32 13.65
CA TRP A 422 4.82 3.94 13.68
C TRP A 422 5.95 2.91 13.72
N PHE A 423 7.05 3.14 13.00
CA PHE A 423 8.24 2.28 13.11
C PHE A 423 8.94 2.41 14.47
N GLN A 424 9.02 3.62 15.04
CA GLN A 424 9.61 3.85 16.36
C GLN A 424 8.85 3.10 17.45
N LYS A 425 7.51 3.12 17.42
CA LYS A 425 6.67 2.41 18.40
C LYS A 425 6.55 0.91 18.15
N GLY A 426 7.12 0.39 17.06
CA GLY A 426 6.90 -1.00 16.62
C GLY A 426 5.46 -1.28 16.20
N GLN A 427 4.67 -0.23 15.92
CA GLN A 427 3.28 -0.34 15.45
C GLN A 427 3.21 -0.73 13.97
N ALA A 428 4.24 -0.45 13.18
CA ALA A 428 4.34 -0.88 11.79
C ALA A 428 5.47 -1.90 11.60
N ILE A 429 5.14 -3.06 11.04
CA ILE A 429 6.09 -4.13 10.73
C ILE A 429 6.06 -4.39 9.23
N VAL A 430 7.23 -4.39 8.60
CA VAL A 430 7.38 -4.69 7.17
C VAL A 430 7.19 -6.18 6.92
N LEU A 431 6.26 -6.54 6.03
CA LEU A 431 6.04 -7.90 5.59
C LEU A 431 6.91 -8.18 4.35
N ASP A 432 8.05 -8.83 4.54
CA ASP A 432 8.98 -9.14 3.45
C ASP A 432 8.51 -10.34 2.60
N GLN A 433 8.31 -10.09 1.31
CA GLN A 433 7.90 -11.07 0.30
C GLN A 433 8.99 -11.35 -0.74
N SER A 434 10.22 -10.85 -0.53
CA SER A 434 11.29 -10.94 -1.54
C SER A 434 11.77 -12.37 -1.78
N THR A 435 11.69 -13.22 -0.77
CA THR A 435 12.10 -14.63 -0.83
C THR A 435 10.87 -15.53 -0.77
N PRO A 436 10.73 -16.54 -1.67
CA PRO A 436 9.65 -17.50 -1.59
C PRO A 436 9.60 -18.21 -0.23
N LEU A 437 8.40 -18.47 0.26
CA LEU A 437 8.14 -19.11 1.55
C LEU A 437 8.97 -20.40 1.72
N MET A 438 8.95 -21.27 0.71
CA MET A 438 9.67 -22.55 0.73
C MET A 438 11.19 -22.36 0.88
N ASP A 439 11.76 -21.37 0.20
CA ASP A 439 13.20 -21.08 0.25
C ASP A 439 13.59 -20.48 1.61
N ARG A 440 12.72 -19.63 2.18
CA ARG A 440 12.88 -19.08 3.54
C ARG A 440 12.87 -20.20 4.58
N ALA A 441 11.88 -21.10 4.52
CA ALA A 441 11.77 -22.23 5.43
C ALA A 441 12.97 -23.19 5.33
N LEU A 442 13.40 -23.55 4.12
CA LEU A 442 14.59 -24.40 3.90
C LEU A 442 15.87 -23.76 4.44
N LYS A 443 16.03 -22.44 4.31
CA LYS A 443 17.19 -21.71 4.84
C LYS A 443 17.18 -21.69 6.38
N SER A 444 16.03 -21.46 7.00
CA SER A 444 15.87 -21.51 8.46
C SER A 444 16.19 -22.90 9.01
N MET A 445 15.68 -23.95 8.35
CA MET A 445 16.01 -25.35 8.66
C MET A 445 17.50 -25.64 8.58
N MET A 446 18.17 -25.21 7.50
CA MET A 446 19.62 -25.44 7.36
C MET A 446 20.41 -24.73 8.47
N ASN A 447 19.96 -23.53 8.88
CA ASN A 447 20.60 -22.78 9.94
C ASN A 447 20.43 -23.43 11.33
N THR A 448 19.28 -24.05 11.62
CA THR A 448 19.08 -24.76 12.89
C THR A 448 19.89 -26.05 12.94
N VAL A 449 19.94 -26.83 11.86
CA VAL A 449 20.77 -28.04 11.76
C VAL A 449 22.27 -27.73 11.87
N ASN A 450 22.73 -26.59 11.35
CA ASN A 450 24.12 -26.15 11.49
C ASN A 450 24.46 -25.60 12.88
N LYS A 451 23.47 -25.18 13.68
CA LYS A 451 23.66 -24.70 15.06
C LYS A 451 23.64 -25.82 16.09
N THR A 452 23.02 -26.95 15.77
CA THR A 452 22.96 -28.14 16.63
C THR A 452 24.10 -29.13 16.40
N LYS A 453 24.97 -28.87 15.41
CA LYS A 453 26.30 -29.49 15.26
C LYS A 453 27.35 -28.61 15.91
#